data_AF-J2VR40-F1
#
_entry.id   AF-J2VR40-F1
#
_cell.length_a   1.000
_cell.length_b   1.000
_cell.length_c   1.000
_cell.angle_alpha   90.00
_cell.angle_beta   90.00
_cell.angle_gamma   90.00
#
_symmetry.space_group_name_H-M   'P 1'
#
loop_
_entity.id
_entity.type
_entity.pdbx_description
1 polymer ?
#
loop_
_entity_poly.entity_id
_entity_poly.type
_entity_poly.pdbx_seq_one_letter_code
_entity_poly.pdbx_strand_id
1 'polypeptide(L)'
;MSSQDNMPWSQEEIMICLRYFPQLDVIQKKLKFRSATSVHYKCRYLGLYGHYRHNWTMEEDLLLKELFSYCSWIHLLEAFPFATQSMLQNRANKIGIYRQHARRARKDDKTGSVSVNAADE
;
A
#
# COMPACT_ATOMS: atom_id res chain seq x y z
N MET A 1 24.90 3.95 11.24
CA MET A 1 23.61 4.08 11.94
C MET A 1 23.83 5.01 13.13
N SER A 2 23.11 6.12 13.23
CA SER A 2 23.23 7.05 14.34
C SER A 2 22.78 6.38 15.64
N SER A 3 23.57 6.53 16.71
CA SER A 3 23.37 5.85 18.01
C SER A 3 22.00 6.08 18.67
N GLN A 4 21.24 7.07 18.17
CA GLN A 4 19.93 7.49 18.68
C GLN A 4 18.76 6.68 18.10
N ASP A 5 18.95 5.95 16.99
CA ASP A 5 17.87 5.14 16.41
C ASP A 5 17.49 3.94 17.29
N ASN A 6 18.42 3.47 18.13
CA ASN A 6 18.16 2.41 19.13
C ASN A 6 17.65 2.95 20.47
N MET A 7 17.52 4.26 20.65
CA MET A 7 16.99 4.83 21.90
C MET A 7 15.46 4.77 21.93
N PRO A 8 14.87 4.55 23.13
CA PRO A 8 13.42 4.60 23.30
C PRO A 8 12.87 5.97 22.88
N TRP A 9 11.64 5.99 22.37
CA TRP A 9 10.97 7.22 21.93
C TRP A 9 10.45 7.99 23.13
N SER A 10 10.84 9.27 23.25
CA SER A 10 10.31 10.14 24.30
C SER A 10 8.87 10.57 23.99
N GLN A 11 8.13 11.00 25.03
CA GLN A 11 6.78 11.51 24.85
C GLN A 11 6.76 12.77 23.96
N GLU A 12 7.77 13.62 24.05
CA GLU A 12 7.90 14.81 23.21
C GLU A 12 8.10 14.45 21.74
N GLU A 13 8.95 13.46 21.45
CA GLU A 13 9.16 12.98 20.07
C GLU A 13 7.87 12.39 19.50
N ILE A 14 7.13 11.63 20.30
CA ILE A 14 5.81 11.08 19.91
C ILE A 14 4.84 12.23 19.61
N MET A 15 4.78 13.25 20.46
CA MET A 15 3.91 14.42 20.26
C MET A 15 4.26 15.19 18.97
N ILE A 16 5.55 15.25 18.61
CA ILE A 16 5.98 15.83 17.33
C ILE A 16 5.43 15.00 16.16
N CYS A 17 5.54 13.67 16.19
CA CYS A 17 4.96 12.81 15.17
C CYS A 17 3.43 13.02 15.05
N LEU A 18 2.70 13.01 16.17
CA LEU A 18 1.24 13.19 16.18
C LEU A 18 0.80 14.56 15.64
N ARG A 19 1.56 15.63 15.94
CA ARG A 19 1.20 17.00 15.59
C ARG A 19 1.49 17.35 14.13
N TYR A 20 2.60 16.85 13.59
CA TYR A 20 3.11 17.30 12.28
C TYR A 20 2.89 16.29 11.16
N PHE A 21 2.45 15.06 11.44
CA PHE A 21 2.13 14.11 10.39
C PHE A 21 0.91 14.61 9.59
N PRO A 22 0.93 14.58 8.24
CA PRO A 22 1.79 13.77 7.36
C PRO A 22 3.04 14.49 6.83
N GLN A 23 3.40 15.66 7.35
CA GLN A 23 4.54 16.47 6.90
C GLN A 23 5.86 15.89 7.42
N LEU A 24 6.31 14.79 6.81
CA LEU A 24 7.52 14.05 7.21
C LEU A 24 8.78 14.92 7.18
N ASP A 25 8.87 15.90 6.28
CA ASP A 25 9.99 16.83 6.20
C ASP A 25 10.06 17.75 7.43
N VAL A 26 8.91 18.21 7.94
CA VAL A 26 8.80 19.04 9.14
C VAL A 26 9.14 18.22 10.38
N ILE A 27 8.66 16.98 10.46
CA ILE A 27 9.02 16.05 11.53
C ILE A 27 10.53 15.81 11.53
N GLN A 28 11.13 15.54 10.37
CA GLN A 28 12.57 15.30 10.24
C GLN A 28 13.41 16.51 10.66
N LYS A 29 12.98 17.73 10.32
CA LYS A 29 13.64 18.98 10.75
C LYS A 29 13.61 19.16 12.27
N LYS A 30 12.58 18.65 12.95
CA LYS A 30 12.43 18.71 14.42
C LYS A 30 13.16 17.57 15.13
N LEU A 31 13.19 16.38 14.53
CA LEU A 31 13.82 15.17 15.07
C LEU A 31 15.17 14.91 14.38
N LYS A 32 16.09 15.89 14.42
CA LYS A 32 17.36 15.86 13.66
C LYS A 32 18.25 14.66 14.00
N PHE A 33 18.09 14.07 15.18
CA PHE A 33 18.88 12.95 15.66
C PHE A 33 18.30 11.58 15.30
N ARG A 34 17.03 11.54 14.85
CA ARG A 34 16.38 10.32 14.34
C ARG A 34 16.54 10.26 12.83
N SER A 35 16.82 9.07 12.31
CA SER A 35 16.80 8.89 10.86
C SER A 35 15.39 9.02 10.29
N ALA A 36 15.26 9.46 9.04
CA ALA A 36 13.97 9.52 8.34
C ALA A 36 13.25 8.16 8.31
N THR A 37 14.02 7.09 8.19
CA THR A 37 13.52 5.72 8.27
C THR A 37 12.91 5.43 9.65
N SER A 38 13.60 5.78 10.74
CA SER A 38 13.11 5.60 12.12
C SER A 38 11.81 6.39 12.37
N VAL A 39 11.76 7.65 11.91
CA VAL A 39 10.56 8.49 11.97
C VAL A 39 9.40 7.86 11.21
N HIS A 40 9.64 7.36 10.00
CA HIS A 40 8.62 6.70 9.19
C HIS A 40 8.05 5.47 9.91
N TYR A 41 8.91 4.59 10.42
CA TYR A 41 8.49 3.40 11.17
C TYR A 41 7.70 3.78 12.42
N LYS A 42 8.11 4.83 13.14
CA LYS A 42 7.36 5.28 14.31
C LYS A 42 5.98 5.81 13.95
N CYS A 43 5.87 6.64 12.93
CA CYS A 43 4.56 7.15 12.47
C CYS A 43 3.64 5.98 12.03
N ARG A 44 4.20 4.92 11.45
CA ARG A 44 3.48 3.69 11.12
C ARG A 44 3.03 2.93 12.37
N TYR A 45 3.92 2.77 13.35
CA TYR A 45 3.60 2.13 14.62
C TYR A 45 2.50 2.88 15.40
N LEU A 46 2.50 4.21 15.33
CA LEU A 46 1.45 5.07 15.91
C LEU A 46 0.12 5.04 15.12
N GLY A 47 0.02 4.25 14.04
CA GLY A 47 -1.21 4.13 13.25
C GLY A 47 -1.53 5.35 12.38
N LEU A 48 -0.65 6.35 12.30
CA LEU A 48 -0.94 7.64 11.67
C LEU A 48 -1.27 7.54 10.18
N TYR A 49 -0.66 6.59 9.46
CA TYR A 49 -0.94 6.37 8.04
C TYR A 49 -2.36 5.85 7.76
N GLY A 50 -3.04 5.27 8.75
CA GLY A 50 -4.41 4.77 8.58
C GLY A 50 -5.41 5.89 8.30
N HIS A 51 -5.24 7.05 8.94
CA HIS A 51 -6.13 8.20 8.82
C HIS A 51 -6.08 8.90 7.46
N TYR A 52 -5.01 8.67 6.69
CA TYR A 52 -4.81 9.26 5.35
C TYR A 52 -5.03 8.26 4.23
N ARG A 53 -5.61 7.09 4.53
CA ARG A 53 -6.01 6.15 3.48
C ARG A 53 -7.26 6.68 2.81
N HIS A 54 -7.22 6.76 1.49
CA HIS A 54 -8.41 7.05 0.69
C HIS A 54 -9.49 5.99 0.94
N ASN A 55 -10.69 6.46 1.26
CA ASN A 55 -11.86 5.61 1.42
C ASN A 55 -12.54 5.42 0.07
N TRP A 56 -12.27 4.28 -0.54
CA TRP A 56 -12.84 3.91 -1.84
C TRP A 56 -14.36 3.82 -1.78
N THR A 57 -15.04 4.58 -2.64
CA THR A 57 -16.50 4.51 -2.78
C THR A 57 -16.93 3.39 -3.74
N MET A 58 -18.23 3.09 -3.75
CA MET A 58 -18.78 2.10 -4.66
C MET A 58 -18.67 2.57 -6.13
N GLU A 59 -18.88 3.86 -6.37
CA GLU A 59 -18.77 4.48 -7.70
C GLU A 59 -17.33 4.40 -8.22
N GLU A 60 -16.35 4.67 -7.36
CA GLU A 60 -14.93 4.54 -7.70
C GLU A 60 -14.54 3.10 -8.02
N ASP A 61 -15.08 2.12 -7.28
CA ASP A 61 -14.88 0.70 -7.58
C ASP A 61 -15.50 0.28 -8.92
N LEU A 62 -16.69 0.79 -9.23
CA LEU A 62 -17.37 0.52 -10.50
C LEU A 62 -16.56 1.12 -11.66
N LEU A 63 -16.16 2.37 -11.55
CA LEU A 63 -15.31 3.03 -12.54
C LEU A 63 -13.97 2.29 -12.72
N LEU A 64 -13.37 1.83 -11.62
CA LEU A 64 -12.12 1.07 -11.68
C LEU A 64 -12.33 -0.28 -12.38
N LYS A 65 -13.44 -0.98 -12.14
CA LYS A 65 -13.79 -2.22 -12.84
C LYS A 65 -13.92 -2.03 -14.35
N GLU A 66 -14.53 -0.92 -14.78
CA GLU A 66 -14.73 -0.60 -16.19
C GLU A 66 -13.39 -0.29 -16.91
N LEU A 67 -12.56 0.55 -16.30
CA LEU A 67 -11.36 1.08 -16.95
C LEU A 67 -10.12 0.18 -16.80
N PHE A 68 -9.95 -0.46 -15.63
CA PHE A 68 -8.66 -1.08 -15.26
C PHE A 68 -8.20 -2.19 -16.19
N SER A 69 -9.15 -2.93 -16.80
CA SER A 69 -8.86 -4.08 -17.64
C SER A 69 -8.23 -3.71 -18.99
N TYR A 70 -8.54 -2.53 -19.52
CA TYR A 70 -8.25 -2.12 -20.90
C TYR A 70 -7.44 -0.82 -21.00
N CYS A 71 -7.62 0.12 -20.08
CA CYS A 71 -6.99 1.42 -20.16
C CYS A 71 -5.49 1.39 -19.78
N SER A 72 -4.70 2.25 -20.44
CA SER A 72 -3.32 2.50 -20.04
C SER A 72 -3.27 3.18 -18.66
N TRP A 73 -2.11 3.14 -18.00
CA TRP A 73 -1.92 3.81 -16.71
C TRP A 73 -2.16 5.31 -16.77
N ILE A 74 -1.88 5.97 -17.90
CA ILE A 74 -2.08 7.42 -18.07
C ILE A 74 -3.56 7.75 -17.92
N HIS A 75 -4.44 7.13 -18.72
CA HIS A 75 -5.89 7.37 -18.66
C HIS A 75 -6.50 7.00 -17.30
N LEU A 76 -5.95 5.98 -16.62
CA LEU A 76 -6.38 5.65 -15.26
C LEU A 76 -5.99 6.72 -14.24
N LEU A 77 -4.80 7.30 -14.34
CA LEU A 77 -4.40 8.39 -13.43
C LEU A 77 -5.17 9.69 -13.74
N GLU A 78 -5.57 9.91 -14.99
CA GLU A 78 -6.48 11.00 -15.35
C GLU A 78 -7.88 10.80 -14.76
N ALA A 79 -8.42 9.58 -14.81
CA ALA A 79 -9.73 9.25 -14.25
C ALA A 79 -9.74 9.22 -12.70
N PHE A 80 -8.59 8.97 -12.07
CA PHE A 80 -8.44 8.91 -10.61
C PHE A 80 -7.33 9.88 -10.14
N PRO A 81 -7.57 11.21 -10.16
CA PRO A 81 -6.54 12.21 -9.88
C PRO A 81 -6.02 12.18 -8.44
N PHE A 82 -6.76 11.57 -7.52
CA PHE A 82 -6.33 11.36 -6.13
C PHE A 82 -5.45 10.12 -5.96
N ALA A 83 -5.40 9.22 -6.94
CA ALA A 83 -4.80 7.90 -6.80
C ALA A 83 -3.43 7.81 -7.45
N THR A 84 -2.54 7.05 -6.83
CA THR A 84 -1.30 6.59 -7.47
C THR A 84 -1.52 5.25 -8.15
N GLN A 85 -0.62 4.86 -9.07
CA GLN A 85 -0.68 3.54 -9.72
C GLN A 85 -0.74 2.38 -8.69
N SER A 86 0.00 2.51 -7.58
CA SER A 86 0.00 1.54 -6.49
C SER A 86 -1.36 1.47 -5.77
N MET A 87 -2.03 2.60 -5.55
CA MET A 87 -3.37 2.61 -4.96
C MET A 87 -4.37 1.88 -5.87
N LEU A 88 -4.34 2.18 -7.17
CA LEU A 88 -5.21 1.54 -8.16
C LEU A 88 -4.94 0.03 -8.26
N GLN A 89 -3.68 -0.39 -8.35
CA GLN A 89 -3.30 -1.80 -8.40
C GLN A 89 -3.70 -2.55 -7.12
N ASN A 90 -3.49 -1.96 -5.94
CA ASN A 90 -3.87 -2.57 -4.67
C ASN A 90 -5.39 -2.67 -4.53
N ARG A 91 -6.13 -1.64 -4.98
CA ARG A 91 -7.59 -1.69 -4.97
C ARG A 91 -8.10 -2.74 -5.94
N ALA A 92 -7.59 -2.79 -7.16
CA ALA A 92 -7.91 -3.80 -8.16
C ALA A 92 -7.72 -5.22 -7.64
N ASN A 93 -6.58 -5.49 -7.00
CA ASN A 93 -6.31 -6.77 -6.34
C ASN A 93 -7.35 -7.08 -5.24
N LYS A 94 -7.73 -6.07 -4.44
CA LYS A 94 -8.71 -6.22 -3.35
C LYS A 94 -10.13 -6.50 -3.85
N ILE A 95 -10.52 -5.95 -5.00
CA ILE A 95 -11.84 -6.19 -5.62
C ILE A 95 -11.83 -7.28 -6.70
N GLY A 96 -10.69 -7.96 -6.89
CA GLY A 96 -10.55 -9.14 -7.74
C GLY A 96 -10.52 -8.87 -9.25
N ILE A 97 -10.11 -7.68 -9.68
CA ILE A 97 -9.96 -7.35 -11.11
C ILE A 97 -8.50 -7.33 -11.54
N TYR A 98 -8.26 -7.74 -12.78
CA TYR A 98 -6.91 -7.89 -13.34
C TYR A 98 -6.87 -7.31 -14.75
N ARG A 99 -5.70 -6.77 -15.13
CA ARG A 99 -5.45 -6.35 -16.52
C ARG A 99 -5.53 -7.57 -17.44
N GLN A 100 -6.12 -7.42 -18.63
CA GLN A 100 -6.33 -8.56 -19.54
C GLN A 100 -5.06 -9.36 -19.86
N HIS A 101 -3.91 -8.68 -20.02
CA HIS A 101 -2.62 -9.32 -20.26
C HIS A 101 -2.16 -10.23 -19.09
N ALA A 102 -2.60 -9.96 -17.86
CA ALA A 102 -2.27 -10.76 -16.67
C ALA A 102 -3.17 -12.00 -16.49
N ARG A 103 -4.35 -12.04 -17.13
CA ARG A 103 -5.30 -13.16 -17.02
C ARG A 103 -4.78 -14.45 -17.66
N ARG A 104 -3.93 -14.35 -18.68
CA ARG A 104 -3.31 -15.51 -19.33
C ARG A 104 -2.37 -16.25 -18.37
N ALA A 105 -1.51 -15.52 -17.64
CA ALA A 105 -0.49 -16.11 -16.76
C ALA A 105 -1.04 -16.83 -15.51
N ARG A 106 -2.27 -16.55 -15.05
CA ARG A 106 -2.86 -17.19 -13.86
C ARG A 106 -3.66 -18.46 -14.13
N LYS A 107 -4.01 -18.74 -15.39
CA LYS A 107 -4.70 -20.00 -15.73
C LYS A 107 -3.75 -21.20 -15.64
N ASP A 108 -2.46 -20.98 -15.87
CA ASP A 108 -1.45 -22.04 -15.95
C ASP A 108 -0.99 -22.54 -14.55
N ASP A 109 -1.26 -21.78 -13.48
CA ASP A 109 -0.84 -22.10 -12.11
C ASP A 109 -1.85 -23.01 -11.35
N LYS A 110 -3.05 -23.24 -11.91
CA LYS A 110 -4.13 -24.01 -11.24
C LYS A 110 -4.34 -25.44 -11.76
N THR A 111 -3.49 -25.95 -12.66
CA THR A 111 -3.65 -27.29 -13.26
C THR A 111 -2.51 -28.27 -12.95
N GLY A 112 -1.89 -28.17 -11.77
CA GLY A 112 -0.69 -28.96 -11.42
C GLY A 112 -0.64 -29.50 -9.98
N SER A 113 -1.74 -30.03 -9.46
CA SER A 113 -1.68 -30.94 -8.30
C SER A 113 -2.93 -31.82 -8.23
N VAL A 114 -2.90 -32.89 -9.03
CA VAL A 114 -3.63 -34.12 -8.71
C VAL A 114 -2.57 -35.11 -8.23
N SER A 115 -2.40 -35.22 -6.91
CA SER A 115 -1.70 -36.36 -6.32
C SER A 115 -2.64 -37.56 -6.42
N VAL A 116 -2.29 -38.49 -7.29
CA VAL A 116 -2.84 -39.84 -7.30
C VAL A 116 -2.40 -40.56 -6.03
N ASN A 117 -3.35 -40.90 -5.17
CA ASN A 117 -3.15 -41.92 -4.14
C ASN A 117 -3.93 -43.16 -4.60
N ALA A 118 -3.21 -44.13 -5.18
CA ALA A 118 -3.67 -45.51 -5.26
C ALA A 118 -2.83 -46.30 -4.25
N ALA A 119 -3.48 -46.66 -3.14
CA ALA A 119 -2.95 -47.58 -2.14
C ALA A 119 -3.36 -49.01 -2.51
N ASP A 120 -2.34 -49.88 -2.49
CA ASP A 120 -2.29 -51.32 -2.16
C ASP A 120 -3.53 -52.22 -2.33
N GLU A 121 -3.34 -53.29 -3.11
CA GLU A 121 -3.59 -54.68 -2.71
C GLU A 121 -2.56 -55.63 -3.36
#